data_AF-A0A1J5B4F6-F1
#
_entry.id   AF-A0A1J5B4F6-F1
#
_cell.length_a   1.000
_cell.length_b   1.000
_cell.length_c   1.000
_cell.angle_alpha   90.00
_cell.angle_beta   90.00
_cell.angle_gamma   90.00
#
_symmetry.space_group_name_H-M   'P 1'
#
loop_
_entity.id
_entity.type
_entity.pdbx_description
1 polymer ?
#
loop_
_entity_poly.entity_id
_entity_poly.type
_entity_poly.pdbx_seq_one_letter_code
_entity_poly.pdbx_strand_id
1 'polypeptide(L)'
;MGYKYIQINLPTNYSEDELRKHVQKQLGINEFSIKIDKKSLDARNKNNIHWQLSVNIVSNQIKSDNYFAPKSLEINYKKRDKKVIVVGSGPAGFFAAHVLQLAGYAVTIIERGSMVEKRTKEIKLLDTAGKFSEQDNYAFGEGGAGTFSDGKLTSRSKHISAERQFILSEYVKAGAPAEILFLAHPHVGTDNLKLVVENLRKQFLENGGEFLFNMQLEDLIIENRKIKKIICNSIEYYADFVILATGHSAYDTYRMLIKRGINFETKNFAIGHRIEHEQTLINKAQWGKENISGLKAAEYRLTSRTKSGLPVYTFCMCPGGIVVPAAAYNEKSVVNGMSYFARNGHFSNAGCVVGIHPDMLVGHHSTPTEILDWMDKREEEFYNFSNSYMIPANIASDYLKKKESNKLNKSSYPLGIKSAPLYNMLPSIVTDAIAEGLVDFARQLKGFDSGTLMGFESKTSSPLQVSREKDGKCIGFDNLYFVGEGSGFSGGIISSAADGIKCALSLCSK
;
A
#
# COMPACT_ATOMS: atom_id res chain seq x y z
N MET A 1 -9.04 -39.36 8.26
CA MET A 1 -8.70 -38.36 9.29
C MET A 1 -9.88 -37.44 9.49
N GLY A 2 -10.34 -37.25 10.73
CA GLY A 2 -11.35 -36.27 11.06
C GLY A 2 -10.77 -34.86 11.25
N TYR A 3 -11.65 -33.88 11.17
CA TYR A 3 -11.36 -32.45 11.26
C TYR A 3 -12.17 -31.81 12.40
N LYS A 4 -11.54 -30.91 13.17
CA LYS A 4 -12.23 -30.12 14.19
C LYS A 4 -11.72 -28.68 14.22
N TYR A 5 -12.65 -27.73 14.30
CA TYR A 5 -12.34 -26.30 14.43
C TYR A 5 -12.49 -25.86 15.88
N ILE A 6 -11.46 -25.23 16.45
CA ILE A 6 -11.50 -24.70 17.82
C ILE A 6 -10.91 -23.29 17.90
N GLN A 7 -11.38 -22.53 18.88
CA GLN A 7 -10.82 -21.24 19.26
C GLN A 7 -10.03 -21.36 20.55
N ILE A 8 -8.86 -20.75 20.59
CA ILE A 8 -7.90 -20.85 21.70
C ILE A 8 -7.37 -19.46 22.04
N ASN A 9 -7.34 -19.14 23.34
CA ASN A 9 -6.66 -17.95 23.85
C ASN A 9 -5.31 -18.35 24.44
N LEU A 10 -4.23 -17.69 24.01
CA LEU A 10 -2.87 -17.98 24.47
C LEU A 10 -2.15 -16.68 24.88
N PRO A 11 -1.25 -16.72 25.89
CA PRO A 11 -0.36 -15.60 26.23
C PRO A 11 0.42 -15.08 25.01
N THR A 12 0.87 -13.83 25.03
CA THR A 12 1.51 -13.22 23.87
C THR A 12 2.82 -13.89 23.45
N ASN A 13 3.51 -14.52 24.41
CA ASN A 13 4.79 -15.21 24.26
C ASN A 13 4.67 -16.75 24.25
N TYR A 14 3.50 -17.29 23.89
CA TYR A 14 3.29 -18.74 23.87
C TYR A 14 4.28 -19.47 22.94
N SER A 15 4.62 -20.69 23.32
CA SER A 15 5.38 -21.66 22.52
C SER A 15 4.47 -22.63 21.76
N GLU A 16 4.98 -23.26 20.69
CA GLU A 16 4.22 -24.29 19.97
C GLU A 16 3.80 -25.46 20.87
N ASP A 17 4.62 -25.80 21.87
CA ASP A 17 4.31 -26.83 22.86
C ASP A 17 3.12 -26.46 23.75
N GLU A 18 2.99 -25.19 24.14
CA GLU A 18 1.82 -24.72 24.90
C GLU A 18 0.54 -24.78 24.06
N LEU A 19 0.62 -24.43 22.77
CA LEU A 19 -0.50 -24.60 21.85
C LEU A 19 -0.88 -26.08 21.73
N ARG A 20 0.10 -26.99 21.53
CA ARG A 20 -0.15 -28.43 21.45
C ARG A 20 -0.78 -28.98 22.74
N LYS A 21 -0.26 -28.60 23.91
CA LYS A 21 -0.81 -29.00 25.22
C LYS A 21 -2.24 -28.52 25.41
N HIS A 22 -2.57 -27.31 24.94
CA HIS A 22 -3.94 -26.80 24.98
C HIS A 22 -4.90 -27.66 24.14
N VAL A 23 -4.49 -28.03 22.92
CA VAL A 23 -5.26 -28.93 22.05
C VAL A 23 -5.44 -30.31 22.68
N GLN A 24 -4.37 -30.91 23.21
CA GLN A 24 -4.41 -32.20 23.90
C GLN A 24 -5.41 -32.19 25.06
N LYS A 25 -5.33 -31.16 25.93
CA LYS A 25 -6.22 -31.04 27.08
C LYS A 25 -7.68 -30.84 26.69
N GLN A 26 -7.94 -30.05 25.64
CA GLN A 26 -9.29 -29.71 25.21
C GLN A 26 -9.98 -30.86 24.45
N LEU A 27 -9.21 -31.65 23.68
CA LEU A 27 -9.76 -32.66 22.79
C LEU A 27 -9.53 -34.11 23.27
N GLY A 28 -8.64 -34.34 24.24
CA GLY A 28 -8.34 -35.67 24.76
C GLY A 28 -7.62 -36.58 23.75
N ILE A 29 -6.84 -36.00 22.84
CA ILE A 29 -6.14 -36.71 21.76
C ILE A 29 -4.63 -36.47 21.82
N ASN A 30 -3.84 -37.42 21.30
CA ASN A 30 -2.38 -37.37 21.36
C ASN A 30 -1.71 -37.19 20.00
N GLU A 31 -2.33 -37.67 18.93
CA GLU A 31 -1.79 -37.60 17.57
C GLU A 31 -2.64 -36.69 16.68
N PHE A 32 -2.09 -35.54 16.29
CA PHE A 32 -2.79 -34.57 15.46
C PHE A 32 -1.83 -33.61 14.78
N SER A 33 -2.30 -32.99 13.71
CA SER A 33 -1.72 -31.78 13.12
C SER A 33 -2.59 -30.56 13.42
N ILE A 34 -1.93 -29.41 13.56
CA ILE A 34 -2.58 -28.11 13.77
C ILE A 34 -2.30 -27.25 12.56
N LYS A 35 -3.35 -26.66 11.98
CA LYS A 35 -3.23 -25.56 11.02
C LYS A 35 -3.92 -24.32 11.61
N ILE A 36 -3.17 -23.24 11.80
CA ILE A 36 -3.74 -21.97 12.22
C ILE A 36 -4.48 -21.36 11.03
N ASP A 37 -5.77 -21.08 11.22
CA ASP A 37 -6.61 -20.41 10.22
C ASP A 37 -6.61 -18.89 10.43
N LYS A 38 -6.67 -18.47 11.71
CA LYS A 38 -6.65 -17.07 12.10
C LYS A 38 -5.89 -16.85 13.39
N LYS A 39 -5.12 -15.77 13.47
CA LYS A 39 -4.47 -15.26 14.68
C LYS A 39 -4.71 -13.74 14.79
N SER A 40 -5.33 -13.31 15.87
CA SER A 40 -5.59 -11.89 16.18
C SER A 40 -5.21 -11.55 17.60
N LEU A 41 -4.70 -10.33 17.81
CA LEU A 41 -4.37 -9.84 19.15
C LEU A 41 -5.62 -9.23 19.79
N ASP A 42 -6.00 -9.70 20.98
CA ASP A 42 -6.95 -8.98 21.81
C ASP A 42 -6.17 -8.08 22.77
N ALA A 43 -6.21 -6.78 22.50
CA ALA A 43 -5.56 -5.75 23.30
C ALA A 43 -6.56 -4.76 23.93
N ARG A 44 -7.85 -5.11 24.01
CA ARG A 44 -8.91 -4.23 24.54
C ARG A 44 -8.76 -3.99 26.04
N ASN A 45 -8.30 -5.01 26.77
CA ASN A 45 -7.98 -4.91 28.19
C ASN A 45 -6.46 -4.97 28.38
N LYS A 46 -5.86 -3.85 28.80
CA LYS A 46 -4.40 -3.72 29.03
C LYS A 46 -3.83 -4.71 30.04
N ASN A 47 -4.66 -5.21 30.96
CA ASN A 47 -4.27 -6.20 31.96
C ASN A 47 -4.37 -7.65 31.45
N ASN A 48 -4.97 -7.88 30.29
CA ASN A 48 -5.18 -9.21 29.71
C ASN A 48 -4.99 -9.20 28.19
N ILE A 49 -3.79 -8.84 27.74
CA ILE A 49 -3.42 -8.85 26.33
C ILE A 49 -3.01 -10.29 25.96
N HIS A 50 -3.66 -10.85 24.95
CA HIS A 50 -3.45 -12.25 24.56
C HIS A 50 -3.74 -12.47 23.07
N TRP A 51 -3.20 -13.56 22.52
CA TRP A 51 -3.53 -14.00 21.17
C TRP A 51 -4.83 -14.82 21.19
N GLN A 52 -5.71 -14.53 20.24
CA GLN A 52 -6.87 -15.35 19.90
C GLN A 52 -6.57 -16.10 18.60
N LEU A 53 -6.54 -17.43 18.69
CA LEU A 53 -6.28 -18.32 17.57
C LEU A 53 -7.56 -19.05 17.18
N SER A 54 -7.78 -19.18 15.89
CA SER A 54 -8.69 -20.16 15.30
C SER A 54 -7.86 -21.22 14.60
N VAL A 55 -8.02 -22.47 15.02
CA VAL A 55 -7.18 -23.58 14.55
C VAL A 55 -8.02 -24.75 14.05
N ASN A 56 -7.49 -25.35 12.99
CA ASN A 56 -7.97 -26.57 12.36
C ASN A 56 -7.13 -27.73 12.87
N ILE A 57 -7.78 -28.69 13.51
CA ILE A 57 -7.13 -29.89 14.04
C ILE A 57 -7.50 -31.06 13.13
N VAL A 58 -6.48 -31.78 12.65
CA VAL A 58 -6.66 -32.99 11.86
C VAL A 58 -6.10 -34.18 12.63
N SER A 59 -6.93 -35.20 12.85
CA SER A 59 -6.55 -36.42 13.59
C SER A 59 -7.41 -37.61 13.17
N ASN A 60 -6.86 -38.83 13.26
CA ASN A 60 -7.65 -40.06 13.15
C ASN A 60 -8.56 -40.30 14.37
N GLN A 61 -8.35 -39.56 15.47
CA GLN A 61 -9.05 -39.73 16.75
C GLN A 61 -10.29 -38.81 16.89
N ILE A 62 -10.63 -38.04 15.86
CA ILE A 62 -11.77 -37.11 15.88
C ILE A 62 -12.77 -37.47 14.77
N LYS A 63 -14.08 -37.25 15.02
CA LYS A 63 -15.11 -37.24 13.97
C LYS A 63 -15.15 -35.87 13.30
N SER A 64 -15.28 -35.82 11.98
CA SER A 64 -15.26 -34.56 11.22
C SER A 64 -16.43 -33.65 11.55
N ASP A 65 -16.13 -32.37 11.81
CA ASP A 65 -17.07 -31.27 11.64
C ASP A 65 -17.26 -30.95 10.14
N ASN A 66 -18.31 -30.19 9.82
CA ASN A 66 -18.51 -29.64 8.47
C ASN A 66 -17.39 -28.65 8.15
N TYR A 67 -16.40 -29.06 7.35
CA TYR A 67 -15.34 -28.20 6.84
C TYR A 67 -15.77 -27.52 5.54
N PHE A 68 -15.82 -26.20 5.54
CA PHE A 68 -15.92 -25.41 4.31
C PHE A 68 -14.52 -25.00 3.88
N ALA A 69 -13.99 -25.68 2.87
CA ALA A 69 -12.73 -25.26 2.26
C ALA A 69 -12.89 -23.84 1.67
N PRO A 70 -11.91 -22.94 1.87
CA PRO A 70 -11.96 -21.64 1.23
C PRO A 70 -11.97 -21.81 -0.30
N LYS A 71 -12.80 -21.00 -0.99
CA LYS A 71 -12.86 -21.01 -2.45
C LYS A 71 -11.48 -20.66 -3.02
N SER A 72 -10.92 -21.55 -3.83
CA SER A 72 -9.72 -21.29 -4.61
C SER A 72 -10.03 -20.47 -5.85
N LEU A 73 -9.05 -19.69 -6.31
CA LEU A 73 -9.11 -19.03 -7.59
C LEU A 73 -8.79 -20.07 -8.68
N GLU A 74 -9.73 -20.35 -9.58
CA GLU A 74 -9.53 -21.27 -10.69
C GLU A 74 -9.03 -20.50 -11.93
N ILE A 75 -7.88 -20.91 -12.46
CA ILE A 75 -7.29 -20.34 -13.67
C ILE A 75 -7.13 -21.48 -14.67
N ASN A 76 -8.03 -21.54 -15.64
CA ASN A 76 -8.00 -22.57 -16.68
C ASN A 76 -6.96 -22.22 -17.75
N TYR A 77 -5.96 -23.08 -17.90
CA TYR A 77 -5.00 -22.95 -18.99
C TYR A 77 -5.67 -23.24 -20.33
N LYS A 78 -5.53 -22.31 -21.27
CA LYS A 78 -5.84 -22.52 -22.68
C LYS A 78 -4.78 -21.77 -23.48
N LYS A 79 -4.02 -22.45 -24.33
CA LYS A 79 -3.05 -21.78 -25.20
C LYS A 79 -3.77 -20.73 -26.05
N ARG A 80 -3.39 -19.46 -25.90
CA ARG A 80 -3.96 -18.33 -26.66
C ARG A 80 -2.89 -17.70 -27.53
N ASP A 81 -3.23 -17.43 -28.78
CA ASP A 81 -2.39 -16.66 -29.70
C ASP A 81 -2.74 -15.17 -29.61
N LYS A 82 -2.60 -14.61 -28.40
CA LYS A 82 -2.92 -13.22 -28.08
C LYS A 82 -1.82 -12.61 -27.23
N LYS A 83 -1.32 -11.46 -27.68
CA LYS A 83 -0.27 -10.69 -27.01
C LYS A 83 -0.90 -9.67 -26.07
N VAL A 84 -0.51 -9.70 -24.81
CA VAL A 84 -0.96 -8.72 -23.81
C VAL A 84 0.25 -7.95 -23.31
N ILE A 85 0.17 -6.62 -23.36
CA ILE A 85 1.14 -5.77 -22.67
C ILE A 85 0.52 -5.25 -21.39
N VAL A 86 1.26 -5.38 -20.28
CA VAL A 86 0.91 -4.80 -18.99
C VAL A 86 1.92 -3.72 -18.64
N VAL A 87 1.47 -2.48 -18.45
CA VAL A 87 2.32 -1.33 -18.14
C VAL A 87 2.28 -1.03 -16.65
N GLY A 88 3.42 -1.22 -15.98
CA GLY A 88 3.60 -1.10 -14.54
C GLY A 88 3.69 -2.46 -13.85
N SER A 89 4.71 -2.64 -13.02
CA SER A 89 4.99 -3.90 -12.30
C SER A 89 4.54 -3.89 -10.83
N GLY A 90 3.76 -2.89 -10.42
CA GLY A 90 3.11 -2.86 -9.12
C GLY A 90 2.13 -4.03 -8.91
N PRO A 91 1.52 -4.17 -7.71
CA PRO A 91 0.68 -5.33 -7.40
C PRO A 91 -0.43 -5.60 -8.41
N ALA A 92 -1.08 -4.55 -8.94
CA ALA A 92 -2.12 -4.72 -9.96
C ALA A 92 -1.58 -5.29 -11.28
N GLY A 93 -0.47 -4.72 -11.78
CA GLY A 93 0.11 -5.13 -13.06
C GLY A 93 0.71 -6.53 -12.97
N PHE A 94 1.51 -6.80 -11.93
CA PHE A 94 2.10 -8.12 -11.74
C PHE A 94 1.04 -9.22 -11.68
N PHE A 95 0.01 -9.08 -10.85
CA PHE A 95 -1.00 -10.12 -10.71
C PHE A 95 -1.94 -10.22 -11.93
N ALA A 96 -2.20 -9.14 -12.65
CA ALA A 96 -2.90 -9.22 -13.94
C ALA A 96 -2.08 -10.06 -14.93
N ALA A 97 -0.79 -9.75 -15.08
CA ALA A 97 0.11 -10.45 -15.97
C ALA A 97 0.29 -11.92 -15.58
N HIS A 98 0.52 -12.19 -14.30
CA HIS A 98 0.72 -13.53 -13.78
C HIS A 98 -0.48 -14.44 -14.03
N VAL A 99 -1.72 -13.95 -13.79
CA VAL A 99 -2.94 -14.72 -14.09
C VAL A 99 -3.10 -14.95 -15.58
N LEU A 100 -2.83 -13.95 -16.44
CA LEU A 100 -2.90 -14.12 -17.89
C LEU A 100 -1.88 -15.13 -18.42
N GLN A 101 -0.65 -15.11 -17.88
CA GLN A 101 0.39 -16.07 -18.23
C GLN A 101 -0.02 -17.49 -17.84
N LEU A 102 -0.51 -17.69 -16.61
CA LEU A 102 -1.05 -18.98 -16.15
C LEU A 102 -2.26 -19.44 -16.99
N ALA A 103 -3.04 -18.50 -17.52
CA ALA A 103 -4.17 -18.81 -18.40
C ALA A 103 -3.75 -19.10 -19.85
N GLY A 104 -2.47 -18.93 -20.21
CA GLY A 104 -1.91 -19.27 -21.53
C GLY A 104 -1.83 -18.13 -22.56
N TYR A 105 -1.87 -16.86 -22.12
CA TYR A 105 -1.53 -15.70 -22.98
C TYR A 105 -0.02 -15.51 -23.11
N ALA A 106 0.42 -14.83 -24.16
CA ALA A 106 1.77 -14.28 -24.24
C ALA A 106 1.78 -12.88 -23.61
N VAL A 107 2.46 -12.72 -22.47
CA VAL A 107 2.40 -11.50 -21.67
C VAL A 107 3.77 -10.85 -21.52
N THR A 108 3.84 -9.54 -21.82
CA THR A 108 5.01 -8.70 -21.57
C THR A 108 4.65 -7.62 -20.55
N ILE A 109 5.39 -7.55 -19.45
CA ILE A 109 5.32 -6.46 -18.47
C ILE A 109 6.34 -5.39 -18.85
N ILE A 110 5.91 -4.14 -18.92
CA ILE A 110 6.76 -2.97 -19.14
C ILE A 110 6.81 -2.14 -17.86
N GLU A 111 8.00 -1.87 -17.35
CA GLU A 111 8.23 -1.09 -16.12
C GLU A 111 9.17 0.09 -16.42
N ARG A 112 8.75 1.30 -16.01
CA ARG A 112 9.54 2.52 -16.23
C ARG A 112 10.82 2.54 -15.41
N GLY A 113 10.76 2.02 -14.19
CA GLY A 113 11.92 1.92 -13.31
C GLY A 113 12.73 0.64 -13.54
N SER A 114 13.73 0.44 -12.70
CA SER A 114 14.63 -0.70 -12.79
C SER A 114 14.19 -1.87 -11.88
N MET A 115 14.93 -2.98 -12.01
CA MET A 115 14.85 -4.13 -11.09
C MET A 115 15.16 -3.69 -9.65
N VAL A 116 14.57 -4.40 -8.69
CA VAL A 116 14.58 -4.04 -7.26
C VAL A 116 15.98 -3.88 -6.68
N GLU A 117 16.97 -4.62 -7.19
CA GLU A 117 18.36 -4.56 -6.74
C GLU A 117 19.02 -3.23 -7.10
N LYS A 118 18.80 -2.71 -8.32
CA LYS A 118 19.28 -1.39 -8.74
C LYS A 118 18.45 -0.30 -8.06
N ARG A 119 17.12 -0.43 -8.06
CA ARG A 119 16.21 0.50 -7.38
C ARG A 119 16.55 0.70 -5.89
N THR A 120 16.91 -0.38 -5.19
CA THR A 120 17.34 -0.31 -3.78
C THR A 120 18.61 0.53 -3.60
N LYS A 121 19.56 0.46 -4.54
CA LYS A 121 20.78 1.27 -4.50
C LYS A 121 20.47 2.75 -4.70
N GLU A 122 19.62 3.08 -5.66
CA GLU A 122 19.20 4.47 -5.93
C GLU A 122 18.43 5.07 -4.74
N ILE A 123 17.50 4.32 -4.15
CA ILE A 123 16.82 4.76 -2.92
C ILE A 123 17.81 4.99 -1.78
N LYS A 124 18.81 4.13 -1.62
CA LYS A 124 19.86 4.34 -0.61
C LYS A 124 20.67 5.61 -0.88
N LEU A 125 20.96 5.93 -2.14
CA LEU A 125 21.63 7.17 -2.52
C LEU A 125 20.76 8.39 -2.23
N LEU A 126 19.45 8.30 -2.46
CA LEU A 126 18.50 9.33 -2.05
C LEU A 126 18.53 9.51 -0.54
N ASP A 127 18.31 8.45 0.23
CA ASP A 127 18.19 8.52 1.69
C ASP A 127 19.49 9.01 2.36
N THR A 128 20.67 8.67 1.83
CA THR A 128 21.95 8.98 2.48
C THR A 128 22.65 10.23 1.94
N ALA A 129 22.41 10.60 0.69
CA ALA A 129 23.13 11.69 0.02
C ALA A 129 22.20 12.69 -0.68
N GLY A 130 20.88 12.53 -0.58
CA GLY A 130 19.91 13.40 -1.26
C GLY A 130 19.95 13.30 -2.79
N LYS A 131 20.54 12.23 -3.35
CA LYS A 131 20.66 12.04 -4.80
C LYS A 131 19.41 11.36 -5.34
N PHE A 132 18.59 12.12 -6.04
CA PHE A 132 17.33 11.65 -6.58
C PHE A 132 17.49 10.98 -7.95
N SER A 133 16.70 9.94 -8.19
CA SER A 133 16.54 9.29 -9.49
C SER A 133 15.08 9.34 -9.92
N GLU A 134 14.81 9.92 -11.09
CA GLU A 134 13.48 9.96 -11.70
C GLU A 134 12.98 8.57 -12.11
N GLN A 135 13.91 7.66 -12.39
CA GLN A 135 13.60 6.30 -12.81
C GLN A 135 13.39 5.36 -11.62
N ASP A 136 14.15 5.56 -10.54
CA ASP A 136 14.27 4.62 -9.44
C ASP A 136 14.06 5.33 -8.10
N ASN A 137 12.82 5.34 -7.63
CA ASN A 137 12.41 6.01 -6.39
C ASN A 137 11.33 5.20 -5.67
N TYR A 138 10.77 5.75 -4.59
CA TYR A 138 9.74 5.07 -3.80
C TYR A 138 8.44 4.82 -4.60
N ALA A 139 8.17 5.56 -5.67
CA ALA A 139 7.00 5.35 -6.52
C ALA A 139 7.26 4.40 -7.71
N PHE A 140 8.42 4.50 -8.36
CA PHE A 140 8.71 3.85 -9.65
C PHE A 140 9.78 2.76 -9.58
N GLY A 141 9.59 1.71 -10.39
CA GLY A 141 10.43 0.51 -10.48
C GLY A 141 9.77 -0.74 -9.91
N GLU A 142 10.52 -1.85 -9.88
CA GLU A 142 9.98 -3.19 -9.64
C GLU A 142 9.11 -3.29 -8.37
N GLY A 143 7.88 -3.79 -8.53
CA GLY A 143 6.88 -3.91 -7.46
C GLY A 143 6.14 -2.60 -7.11
N GLY A 144 6.45 -1.51 -7.81
CA GLY A 144 5.80 -0.20 -7.66
C GLY A 144 5.93 0.40 -6.26
N ALA A 145 4.95 1.19 -5.84
CA ALA A 145 4.92 1.83 -4.52
C ALA A 145 4.82 0.86 -3.34
N GLY A 146 4.50 -0.42 -3.59
CA GLY A 146 4.36 -1.43 -2.54
C GLY A 146 5.70 -1.89 -1.95
N THR A 147 6.78 -1.87 -2.73
CA THR A 147 8.06 -2.51 -2.39
C THR A 147 8.73 -1.93 -1.15
N PHE A 148 8.79 -0.60 -1.04
CA PHE A 148 9.46 0.10 0.06
C PHE A 148 8.44 0.58 1.09
N SER A 149 7.69 -0.37 1.65
CA SER A 149 6.62 -0.10 2.61
C SER A 149 6.67 -1.09 3.78
N ASP A 150 5.83 -0.87 4.80
CA ASP A 150 5.56 -1.89 5.84
C ASP A 150 4.87 -3.14 5.27
N GLY A 151 4.32 -3.06 4.05
CA GLY A 151 3.75 -4.22 3.38
C GLY A 151 2.47 -4.74 4.04
N LYS A 152 1.62 -3.84 4.55
CA LYS A 152 0.34 -4.22 5.16
C LYS A 152 -0.59 -4.84 4.12
N LEU A 153 -1.01 -6.08 4.36
CA LEU A 153 -1.85 -6.85 3.44
C LEU A 153 -3.32 -6.88 3.90
N THR A 154 -3.84 -5.70 4.26
CA THR A 154 -5.24 -5.55 4.67
C THR A 154 -6.10 -5.03 3.52
N SER A 155 -7.38 -5.41 3.51
CA SER A 155 -8.38 -4.85 2.61
C SER A 155 -9.73 -4.83 3.30
N ARG A 156 -10.53 -3.79 3.05
CA ARG A 156 -11.91 -3.69 3.54
C ARG A 156 -12.91 -4.41 2.64
N SER A 157 -12.49 -4.82 1.43
CA SER A 157 -13.38 -5.49 0.49
C SER A 157 -13.68 -6.93 0.95
N LYS A 158 -14.97 -7.25 1.04
CA LYS A 158 -15.46 -8.58 1.42
C LYS A 158 -15.60 -9.54 0.24
N HIS A 159 -15.52 -9.03 -1.00
CA HIS A 159 -15.78 -9.78 -2.24
C HIS A 159 -14.49 -10.06 -3.04
N ILE A 160 -13.39 -10.33 -2.32
CA ILE A 160 -12.07 -10.64 -2.89
C ILE A 160 -11.37 -11.79 -2.17
N SER A 161 -12.12 -12.70 -1.52
CA SER A 161 -11.52 -13.72 -0.65
C SER A 161 -10.63 -14.70 -1.42
N ALA A 162 -11.07 -15.15 -2.60
CA ALA A 162 -10.30 -16.07 -3.44
C ALA A 162 -9.03 -15.40 -4.00
N GLU A 163 -9.17 -14.16 -4.48
CA GLU A 163 -8.06 -13.34 -4.97
C GLU A 163 -7.06 -13.05 -3.85
N ARG A 164 -7.53 -12.66 -2.66
CA ARG A 164 -6.67 -12.43 -1.50
C ARG A 164 -5.89 -13.69 -1.14
N GLN A 165 -6.55 -14.85 -1.10
CA GLN A 165 -5.89 -16.10 -0.77
C GLN A 165 -4.83 -16.45 -1.81
N PHE A 166 -5.14 -16.30 -3.10
CA PHE A 166 -4.18 -16.50 -4.19
C PHE A 166 -2.96 -15.58 -4.03
N ILE A 167 -3.17 -14.27 -3.83
CA ILE A 167 -2.09 -13.28 -3.64
C ILE A 167 -1.19 -13.66 -2.46
N LEU A 168 -1.77 -13.96 -1.30
CA LEU A 168 -1.00 -14.33 -0.10
C LEU A 168 -0.22 -15.63 -0.32
N SER A 169 -0.81 -16.61 -0.99
CA SER A 169 -0.13 -17.86 -1.31
C SER A 169 1.05 -17.64 -2.27
N GLU A 170 0.89 -16.83 -3.33
CA GLU A 170 2.01 -16.47 -4.22
C GLU A 170 3.10 -15.70 -3.48
N TYR A 171 2.75 -14.79 -2.58
CA TYR A 171 3.73 -14.07 -1.75
C TYR A 171 4.53 -15.03 -0.87
N VAL A 172 3.89 -16.01 -0.22
CA VAL A 172 4.59 -17.01 0.59
C VAL A 172 5.49 -17.90 -0.28
N LYS A 173 5.03 -18.35 -1.46
CA LYS A 173 5.87 -19.09 -2.42
C LYS A 173 7.09 -18.28 -2.86
N ALA A 174 6.95 -16.96 -2.97
CA ALA A 174 8.02 -16.02 -3.29
C ALA A 174 8.90 -15.62 -2.09
N GLY A 175 8.68 -16.20 -0.90
CA GLY A 175 9.54 -16.01 0.28
C GLY A 175 8.98 -15.07 1.36
N ALA A 176 7.72 -14.67 1.28
CA ALA A 176 7.08 -13.92 2.37
C ALA A 176 6.86 -14.82 3.60
N PRO A 177 6.88 -14.28 4.83
CA PRO A 177 6.63 -15.04 6.05
C PRO A 177 5.26 -15.74 6.04
N ALA A 178 5.21 -17.03 6.39
CA ALA A 178 3.98 -17.81 6.38
C ALA A 178 2.86 -17.23 7.28
N GLU A 179 3.22 -16.41 8.27
CA GLU A 179 2.26 -15.75 9.16
C GLU A 179 1.27 -14.82 8.45
N ILE A 180 1.60 -14.35 7.24
CA ILE A 180 0.68 -13.50 6.47
C ILE A 180 -0.61 -14.22 6.07
N LEU A 181 -0.61 -15.56 6.03
CA LEU A 181 -1.77 -16.36 5.65
C LEU A 181 -2.85 -16.37 6.74
N PHE A 182 -2.46 -16.23 8.00
CA PHE A 182 -3.36 -16.40 9.14
C PHE A 182 -3.44 -15.21 10.09
N LEU A 183 -2.51 -14.24 10.03
CA LEU A 183 -2.64 -13.02 10.83
C LEU A 183 -3.83 -12.17 10.39
N ALA A 184 -4.56 -11.59 11.35
CA ALA A 184 -5.68 -10.70 11.06
C ALA A 184 -5.24 -9.34 10.47
N HIS A 185 -4.05 -8.87 10.86
CA HIS A 185 -3.40 -7.67 10.33
C HIS A 185 -2.00 -8.04 9.82
N PRO A 186 -1.93 -8.77 8.69
CA PRO A 186 -0.67 -9.28 8.17
C PRO A 186 0.17 -8.15 7.56
N HIS A 187 1.49 -8.27 7.71
CA HIS A 187 2.47 -7.39 7.09
C HIS A 187 3.71 -8.19 6.67
N VAL A 188 4.45 -7.65 5.70
CA VAL A 188 5.62 -8.34 5.11
C VAL A 188 6.93 -7.65 5.51
N GLY A 189 6.93 -6.33 5.64
CA GLY A 189 8.14 -5.52 5.83
C GLY A 189 8.91 -5.27 4.53
N THR A 190 9.55 -4.10 4.45
CA THR A 190 10.30 -3.64 3.25
C THR A 190 11.44 -4.58 2.87
N ASP A 191 12.12 -5.16 3.86
CA ASP A 191 13.19 -6.15 3.71
C ASP A 191 12.74 -7.39 2.97
N ASN A 192 11.64 -8.00 3.40
CA ASN A 192 11.09 -9.19 2.75
C ASN A 192 10.42 -8.86 1.41
N LEU A 193 9.77 -7.69 1.29
CA LEU A 193 9.12 -7.29 0.04
C LEU A 193 10.10 -7.22 -1.13
N LYS A 194 11.34 -6.75 -0.90
CA LYS A 194 12.40 -6.74 -1.92
C LYS A 194 12.71 -8.15 -2.45
N LEU A 195 12.80 -9.13 -1.56
CA LEU A 195 12.99 -10.53 -1.95
C LEU A 195 11.75 -11.10 -2.67
N VAL A 196 10.55 -10.79 -2.16
CA VAL A 196 9.28 -11.28 -2.73
C VAL A 196 9.12 -10.80 -4.16
N VAL A 197 9.32 -9.51 -4.46
CA VAL A 197 9.13 -8.99 -5.82
C VAL A 197 10.16 -9.58 -6.80
N GLU A 198 11.41 -9.76 -6.37
CA GLU A 198 12.45 -10.41 -7.16
C GLU A 198 12.07 -11.86 -7.52
N ASN A 199 11.59 -12.63 -6.54
CA ASN A 199 11.21 -14.03 -6.75
C ASN A 199 9.92 -14.17 -7.58
N LEU A 200 8.97 -13.25 -7.40
CA LEU A 200 7.77 -13.17 -8.23
C LEU A 200 8.14 -12.91 -9.71
N ARG A 201 9.09 -12.01 -9.98
CA ARG A 201 9.62 -11.83 -11.34
C ARG A 201 10.25 -13.12 -11.87
N LYS A 202 11.12 -13.79 -11.10
CA LYS A 202 11.76 -15.06 -11.53
C LYS A 202 10.71 -16.10 -11.91
N GLN A 203 9.70 -16.30 -11.06
CA GLN A 203 8.59 -17.22 -11.34
C GLN A 203 7.82 -16.82 -12.60
N PHE A 204 7.57 -15.52 -12.82
CA PHE A 204 6.88 -15.04 -14.02
C PHE A 204 7.69 -15.32 -15.30
N LEU A 205 9.00 -15.09 -15.27
CA LEU A 205 9.91 -15.39 -16.38
C LEU A 205 10.00 -16.90 -16.66
N GLU A 206 10.09 -17.73 -15.62
CA GLU A 206 10.09 -19.19 -15.74
C GLU A 206 8.80 -19.73 -16.38
N ASN A 207 7.67 -19.07 -16.14
CA ASN A 207 6.39 -19.39 -16.78
C ASN A 207 6.27 -18.87 -18.22
N GLY A 208 7.32 -18.28 -18.79
CA GLY A 208 7.39 -17.78 -20.17
C GLY A 208 6.87 -16.36 -20.36
N GLY A 209 6.66 -15.60 -19.28
CA GLY A 209 6.37 -14.18 -19.36
C GLY A 209 7.63 -13.35 -19.65
N GLU A 210 7.46 -12.14 -20.16
CA GLU A 210 8.56 -11.23 -20.49
C GLU A 210 8.52 -9.98 -19.60
N PHE A 211 9.69 -9.46 -19.22
CA PHE A 211 9.84 -8.22 -18.45
C PHE A 211 10.77 -7.24 -19.18
N LEU A 212 10.29 -6.01 -19.39
CA LEU A 212 11.06 -4.91 -19.95
C LEU A 212 11.16 -3.77 -18.93
N PHE A 213 12.30 -3.69 -18.26
CA PHE A 213 12.61 -2.64 -17.29
C PHE A 213 13.22 -1.41 -17.97
N ASN A 214 13.21 -0.29 -17.26
CA ASN A 214 13.71 1.01 -17.73
C ASN A 214 12.97 1.50 -18.98
N MET A 215 11.71 1.13 -19.16
CA MET A 215 10.89 1.43 -20.33
C MET A 215 9.66 2.26 -19.92
N GLN A 216 9.72 3.56 -20.15
CA GLN A 216 8.62 4.46 -19.82
C GLN A 216 7.60 4.48 -20.95
N LEU A 217 6.31 4.33 -20.63
CA LEU A 217 5.22 4.59 -21.57
C LEU A 217 5.15 6.09 -21.89
N GLU A 218 5.37 6.43 -23.15
CA GLU A 218 5.35 7.80 -23.65
C GLU A 218 4.08 8.11 -24.43
N ASP A 219 3.49 7.11 -25.09
CA ASP A 219 2.35 7.34 -25.97
C ASP A 219 1.50 6.09 -26.28
N LEU A 220 0.26 6.33 -26.73
CA LEU A 220 -0.67 5.33 -27.24
C LEU A 220 -1.09 5.68 -28.68
N ILE A 221 -0.90 4.76 -29.61
CA ILE A 221 -1.37 4.91 -30.99
C ILE A 221 -2.72 4.21 -31.15
N ILE A 222 -3.75 5.03 -31.37
CA ILE A 222 -5.15 4.61 -31.39
C ILE A 222 -5.66 4.60 -32.83
N GLU A 223 -6.17 3.47 -33.28
CA GLU A 223 -6.86 3.32 -34.57
C GLU A 223 -8.22 2.65 -34.34
N ASN A 224 -9.31 3.26 -34.80
CA ASN A 224 -10.67 2.72 -34.69
C ASN A 224 -11.01 2.22 -33.26
N ARG A 225 -10.76 3.06 -32.23
CA ARG A 225 -11.01 2.76 -30.81
C ARG A 225 -10.17 1.61 -30.22
N LYS A 226 -9.16 1.13 -30.95
CA LYS A 226 -8.20 0.14 -30.48
C LYS A 226 -6.82 0.74 -30.33
N ILE A 227 -6.12 0.34 -29.28
CA ILE A 227 -4.69 0.57 -29.17
C ILE A 227 -4.02 -0.41 -30.12
N LYS A 228 -3.42 0.10 -31.18
CA LYS A 228 -2.66 -0.71 -32.14
C LYS A 228 -1.26 -1.02 -31.61
N LYS A 229 -0.64 0.00 -31.02
CA LYS A 229 0.69 -0.07 -30.44
C LYS A 229 0.85 1.00 -29.36
N ILE A 230 1.79 0.75 -28.47
CA ILE A 230 2.27 1.72 -27.49
C ILE A 230 3.69 2.16 -27.85
N ILE A 231 4.07 3.35 -27.41
CA ILE A 231 5.44 3.86 -27.55
C ILE A 231 6.08 3.86 -26.17
N CYS A 232 7.18 3.14 -26.02
CA CYS A 232 7.99 3.13 -24.81
C CYS A 232 9.43 3.47 -25.14
N ASN A 233 9.99 4.54 -24.53
CA ASN A 233 11.31 5.07 -24.88
C ASN A 233 11.53 5.20 -26.40
N SER A 234 10.57 5.77 -27.11
CA SER A 234 10.57 5.90 -28.58
C SER A 234 10.57 4.57 -29.38
N ILE A 235 10.36 3.42 -28.73
CA ILE A 235 10.24 2.10 -29.37
C ILE A 235 8.77 1.69 -29.41
N GLU A 236 8.35 1.11 -30.53
CA GLU A 236 6.98 0.66 -30.75
C GLU A 236 6.76 -0.78 -30.29
N TYR A 237 5.68 -1.01 -29.53
CA TYR A 237 5.28 -2.35 -29.10
C TYR A 237 3.82 -2.62 -29.48
N TYR A 238 3.58 -3.74 -30.17
CA TYR A 238 2.27 -4.15 -30.66
C TYR A 238 1.62 -5.16 -29.70
N ALA A 239 0.33 -5.00 -29.42
CA ALA A 239 -0.42 -5.90 -28.55
C ALA A 239 -1.88 -6.03 -28.98
N ASP A 240 -2.47 -7.19 -28.72
CA ASP A 240 -3.92 -7.38 -28.85
C ASP A 240 -4.66 -6.67 -27.72
N PHE A 241 -4.09 -6.66 -26.51
CA PHE A 241 -4.65 -6.01 -25.33
C PHE A 241 -3.57 -5.24 -24.55
N VAL A 242 -3.96 -4.09 -24.00
CA VAL A 242 -3.09 -3.25 -23.16
C VAL A 242 -3.75 -3.06 -21.80
N ILE A 243 -3.03 -3.38 -20.73
CA ILE A 243 -3.45 -3.16 -19.34
C ILE A 243 -2.52 -2.12 -18.72
N LEU A 244 -3.07 -0.96 -18.37
CA LEU A 244 -2.38 0.07 -17.60
C LEU A 244 -2.51 -0.23 -16.11
N ALA A 245 -1.40 -0.24 -15.39
CA ALA A 245 -1.29 -0.46 -13.95
C ALA A 245 -0.23 0.46 -13.34
N THR A 246 -0.19 1.71 -13.80
CA THR A 246 0.93 2.66 -13.64
C THR A 246 1.04 3.32 -12.26
N GLY A 247 0.14 2.97 -11.34
CA GLY A 247 0.01 3.68 -10.06
C GLY A 247 -0.49 5.12 -10.23
N HIS A 248 -0.60 5.84 -9.12
CA HIS A 248 -1.20 7.18 -9.11
C HIS A 248 -0.18 8.33 -9.04
N SER A 249 1.12 8.02 -9.02
CA SER A 249 2.21 9.02 -9.03
C SER A 249 2.66 9.41 -10.45
N ALA A 250 2.24 8.67 -11.47
CA ALA A 250 2.63 8.90 -12.87
C ALA A 250 1.80 10.03 -13.51
N TYR A 251 1.95 11.26 -13.00
CA TYR A 251 1.30 12.47 -13.52
C TYR A 251 1.57 12.70 -15.01
N ASP A 252 2.80 12.44 -15.47
CA ASP A 252 3.16 12.43 -16.89
C ASP A 252 2.25 11.51 -17.73
N THR A 253 2.03 10.29 -17.26
CA THR A 253 1.20 9.29 -17.90
C THR A 253 -0.27 9.71 -17.87
N TYR A 254 -0.79 10.22 -16.75
CA TYR A 254 -2.16 10.74 -16.72
C TYR A 254 -2.39 11.84 -17.76
N ARG A 255 -1.47 12.80 -17.88
CA ARG A 255 -1.57 13.89 -18.86
C ARG A 255 -1.57 13.36 -20.28
N MET A 256 -0.71 12.40 -20.58
CA MET A 256 -0.70 11.72 -21.88
C MET A 256 -2.03 11.01 -22.15
N LEU A 257 -2.55 10.25 -21.19
CA LEU A 257 -3.81 9.52 -21.35
C LEU A 257 -5.00 10.47 -21.59
N ILE A 258 -5.09 11.56 -20.83
CA ILE A 258 -6.10 12.61 -21.03
C ILE A 258 -5.99 13.20 -22.44
N LYS A 259 -4.77 13.54 -22.88
CA LYS A 259 -4.51 14.05 -24.24
C LYS A 259 -4.91 13.06 -25.34
N ARG A 260 -4.83 11.75 -25.05
CA ARG A 260 -5.25 10.66 -25.96
C ARG A 260 -6.74 10.32 -25.88
N GLY A 261 -7.52 11.10 -25.14
CA GLY A 261 -8.98 10.96 -25.07
C GLY A 261 -9.46 9.86 -24.11
N ILE A 262 -8.60 9.40 -23.20
CA ILE A 262 -9.04 8.57 -22.07
C ILE A 262 -9.71 9.50 -21.05
N ASN A 263 -10.96 9.20 -20.71
CA ASN A 263 -11.75 10.02 -19.81
C ASN A 263 -11.41 9.75 -18.35
N PHE A 264 -11.23 10.84 -17.59
CA PHE A 264 -11.05 10.83 -16.15
C PHE A 264 -12.03 11.81 -15.50
N GLU A 265 -12.42 11.47 -14.28
CA GLU A 265 -13.14 12.34 -13.36
C GLU A 265 -12.26 12.64 -12.15
N THR A 266 -12.49 13.77 -11.50
CA THR A 266 -11.87 14.07 -10.21
C THR A 266 -12.49 13.21 -9.13
N LYS A 267 -11.68 12.75 -8.17
CA LYS A 267 -12.08 11.81 -7.14
C LYS A 267 -11.64 12.30 -5.78
N ASN A 268 -12.47 12.08 -4.76
CA ASN A 268 -12.08 12.30 -3.37
C ASN A 268 -10.78 11.54 -3.04
N PHE A 269 -9.87 12.26 -2.41
CA PHE A 269 -8.58 11.78 -1.95
C PHE A 269 -8.27 12.41 -0.60
N ALA A 270 -7.10 12.13 -0.04
CA ALA A 270 -6.69 12.72 1.23
C ALA A 270 -5.27 13.26 1.19
N ILE A 271 -5.06 14.37 1.89
CA ILE A 271 -3.77 15.03 2.00
C ILE A 271 -3.52 15.51 3.42
N GLY A 272 -2.26 15.71 3.76
CA GLY A 272 -1.86 16.27 5.04
C GLY A 272 -0.36 16.12 5.26
N HIS A 273 0.00 15.63 6.44
CA HIS A 273 1.40 15.50 6.88
C HIS A 273 1.65 14.10 7.44
N ARG A 274 2.91 13.67 7.53
CA ARG A 274 3.26 12.58 8.44
C ARG A 274 3.29 13.10 9.86
N ILE A 275 2.86 12.30 10.82
CA ILE A 275 3.10 12.53 12.24
C ILE A 275 3.95 11.41 12.80
N GLU A 276 4.96 11.75 13.60
CA GLU A 276 5.90 10.81 14.20
C GLU A 276 5.97 10.96 15.73
N HIS A 277 6.07 9.83 16.42
CA HIS A 277 6.21 9.71 17.87
C HIS A 277 7.27 8.67 18.22
N GLU A 278 7.85 8.74 19.41
CA GLU A 278 8.59 7.61 19.98
C GLU A 278 7.65 6.38 20.08
N GLN A 279 8.11 5.22 19.60
CA GLN A 279 7.30 4.00 19.60
C GLN A 279 6.91 3.57 21.02
N THR A 280 7.74 3.87 22.02
CA THR A 280 7.47 3.58 23.43
C THR A 280 6.25 4.36 23.96
N LEU A 281 5.99 5.58 23.45
CA LEU A 281 4.79 6.37 23.79
C LEU A 281 3.54 5.64 23.28
N ILE A 282 3.57 5.19 22.03
CA ILE A 282 2.45 4.45 21.43
C ILE A 282 2.23 3.13 22.17
N ASN A 283 3.30 2.39 22.49
CA ASN A 283 3.21 1.15 23.25
C ASN A 283 2.58 1.38 24.64
N LYS A 284 3.00 2.42 25.38
CA LYS A 284 2.37 2.78 26.67
C LYS A 284 0.90 3.17 26.50
N ALA A 285 0.57 3.94 25.47
CA ALA A 285 -0.80 4.37 25.23
C ALA A 285 -1.73 3.19 24.90
N GLN A 286 -1.27 2.25 24.08
CA GLN A 286 -2.04 1.06 23.65
C GLN A 286 -2.06 -0.05 24.70
N TRP A 287 -0.91 -0.36 25.30
CA TRP A 287 -0.73 -1.55 26.13
C TRP A 287 -0.49 -1.26 27.61
N GLY A 288 -0.23 -0.01 27.99
CA GLY A 288 0.16 0.36 29.36
C GLY A 288 1.61 0.00 29.70
N LYS A 289 2.37 -0.58 28.76
CA LYS A 289 3.76 -1.00 28.93
C LYS A 289 4.59 -0.58 27.72
N GLU A 290 5.89 -0.37 27.92
CA GLU A 290 6.80 -0.03 26.82
C GLU A 290 6.99 -1.18 25.84
N ASN A 291 6.99 -2.42 26.32
CA ASN A 291 7.17 -3.62 25.51
C ASN A 291 6.38 -4.78 26.12
N ILE A 292 5.95 -5.73 25.28
CA ILE A 292 5.34 -6.99 25.70
C ILE A 292 6.02 -8.13 24.94
N SER A 293 6.50 -9.14 25.67
CA SER A 293 7.14 -10.30 25.07
C SER A 293 6.20 -11.03 24.09
N GLY A 294 6.73 -11.40 22.93
CA GLY A 294 5.98 -12.05 21.85
C GLY A 294 5.13 -11.11 20.97
N LEU A 295 5.17 -9.79 21.22
CA LEU A 295 4.60 -8.78 20.33
C LEU A 295 5.73 -7.98 19.65
N LYS A 296 5.43 -7.49 18.43
CA LYS A 296 6.26 -6.48 17.73
C LYS A 296 5.95 -5.08 18.32
N ALA A 297 5.88 -4.04 17.51
CA ALA A 297 5.44 -2.71 17.94
C ALA A 297 3.92 -2.51 17.89
N ALA A 298 3.40 -1.65 18.78
CA ALA A 298 1.97 -1.34 18.86
C ALA A 298 1.49 -0.52 17.66
N GLU A 299 0.26 -0.79 17.26
CA GLU A 299 -0.44 -0.12 16.17
C GLU A 299 -1.52 0.83 16.72
N TYR A 300 -1.88 1.84 15.93
CA TYR A 300 -3.09 2.62 16.15
C TYR A 300 -3.81 2.96 14.85
N ARG A 301 -5.09 3.26 14.97
CA ARG A 301 -5.90 3.85 13.92
C ARG A 301 -6.86 4.85 14.56
N LEU A 302 -6.72 6.12 14.19
CA LEU A 302 -7.52 7.21 14.75
C LEU A 302 -8.36 7.84 13.65
N THR A 303 -9.57 8.26 14.01
CA THR A 303 -10.50 8.96 13.12
C THR A 303 -11.20 10.06 13.90
N SER A 304 -11.41 11.19 13.25
CA SER A 304 -12.18 12.33 13.73
C SER A 304 -13.04 12.85 12.57
N ARG A 305 -14.13 13.53 12.90
CA ARG A 305 -14.96 14.24 11.95
C ARG A 305 -15.03 15.68 12.42
N THR A 306 -14.58 16.60 11.57
CA THR A 306 -14.57 18.03 11.89
C THR A 306 -15.97 18.59 12.02
N LYS A 307 -16.08 19.81 12.57
CA LYS A 307 -17.33 20.57 12.59
C LYS A 307 -17.88 20.84 11.20
N SER A 308 -17.01 21.02 10.20
CA SER A 308 -17.37 21.16 8.79
C SER A 308 -17.72 19.83 8.11
N GLY A 309 -17.64 18.71 8.83
CA GLY A 309 -18.02 17.39 8.36
C GLY A 309 -16.92 16.62 7.62
N LEU A 310 -15.73 17.20 7.47
CA LEU A 310 -14.57 16.57 6.82
C LEU A 310 -14.01 15.43 7.69
N PRO A 311 -13.67 14.27 7.11
CA PRO A 311 -13.03 13.19 7.84
C PRO A 311 -11.52 13.46 7.98
N VAL A 312 -11.01 13.40 9.21
CA VAL A 312 -9.57 13.40 9.51
C VAL A 312 -9.19 12.04 10.09
N TYR A 313 -8.13 11.43 9.59
CA TYR A 313 -7.77 10.08 10.01
C TYR A 313 -6.28 9.80 9.89
N THR A 314 -5.83 8.79 10.63
CA THR A 314 -4.49 8.26 10.47
C THR A 314 -4.45 7.23 9.33
N PHE A 315 -3.48 7.39 8.44
CA PHE A 315 -3.31 6.59 7.24
C PHE A 315 -1.92 5.94 7.23
N CYS A 316 -1.82 4.72 6.68
CA CYS A 316 -0.55 4.01 6.53
C CYS A 316 0.38 4.07 7.77
N MET A 317 -0.20 3.83 8.95
CA MET A 317 0.54 3.90 10.23
C MET A 317 1.61 2.80 10.29
N CYS A 318 2.88 3.15 10.42
CA CYS A 318 4.04 2.26 10.39
C CYS A 318 4.65 2.13 11.80
N PRO A 319 4.41 1.01 12.51
CA PRO A 319 5.01 0.76 13.82
C PRO A 319 6.50 0.47 13.72
N GLY A 320 7.30 1.02 14.64
CA GLY A 320 8.75 0.86 14.66
C GLY A 320 9.36 1.17 13.29
N GLY A 321 8.84 2.19 12.63
CA GLY A 321 9.04 2.50 11.22
C GLY A 321 9.85 3.76 11.00
N ILE A 322 9.90 4.15 9.73
CA ILE A 322 10.67 5.28 9.21
C ILE A 322 9.77 6.12 8.30
N VAL A 323 9.88 7.44 8.36
CA VAL A 323 9.30 8.38 7.38
C VAL A 323 10.26 8.48 6.19
N VAL A 324 9.74 8.38 4.97
CA VAL A 324 10.57 8.25 3.75
C VAL A 324 10.33 9.36 2.72
N PRO A 325 11.36 9.77 1.96
CA PRO A 325 11.22 10.75 0.87
C PRO A 325 10.56 10.11 -0.36
N ALA A 326 9.23 10.22 -0.44
CA ALA A 326 8.42 9.51 -1.41
C ALA A 326 8.09 10.31 -2.69
N ALA A 327 8.93 11.29 -3.03
CA ALA A 327 8.78 12.06 -4.26
C ALA A 327 8.94 11.17 -5.51
N ALA A 328 8.16 11.46 -6.55
CA ALA A 328 8.20 10.74 -7.83
C ALA A 328 8.98 11.49 -8.92
N TYR A 329 9.18 12.80 -8.75
CA TYR A 329 9.88 13.68 -9.68
C TYR A 329 10.94 14.49 -8.93
N ASN A 330 11.96 14.93 -9.66
CA ASN A 330 13.02 15.77 -9.11
C ASN A 330 12.46 17.12 -8.64
N GLU A 331 13.09 17.72 -7.63
CA GLU A 331 12.70 19.02 -7.07
C GLU A 331 11.24 19.07 -6.56
N LYS A 332 10.70 17.91 -6.21
CA LYS A 332 9.41 17.75 -5.53
C LYS A 332 9.64 17.07 -4.17
N SER A 333 8.81 17.39 -3.19
CA SER A 333 8.91 16.86 -1.84
C SER A 333 7.58 16.26 -1.38
N VAL A 334 7.64 14.97 -1.08
CA VAL A 334 6.52 14.16 -0.63
C VAL A 334 7.05 13.21 0.44
N VAL A 335 6.25 12.94 1.47
CA VAL A 335 6.56 11.93 2.47
C VAL A 335 5.61 10.73 2.37
N ASN A 336 6.10 9.59 2.87
CA ASN A 336 5.31 8.41 3.20
C ASN A 336 5.97 7.70 4.40
N GLY A 337 5.58 6.46 4.69
CA GLY A 337 6.18 5.67 5.77
C GLY A 337 6.40 4.21 5.40
N MET A 338 7.42 3.62 6.00
CA MET A 338 7.72 2.19 5.89
C MET A 338 8.11 1.59 7.23
N SER A 339 8.08 0.27 7.33
CA SER A 339 8.70 -0.48 8.42
C SER A 339 9.39 -1.72 7.87
N TYR A 340 10.41 -2.18 8.59
CA TYR A 340 10.98 -3.52 8.44
C TYR A 340 10.07 -4.57 9.09
N PHE A 341 10.21 -5.83 8.71
CA PHE A 341 9.36 -6.90 9.24
C PHE A 341 9.42 -7.05 10.78
N ALA A 342 10.57 -6.73 11.37
CA ALA A 342 10.75 -6.75 12.82
C ALA A 342 9.94 -5.65 13.54
N ARG A 343 9.65 -4.53 12.86
CA ARG A 343 9.00 -3.33 13.44
C ARG A 343 9.59 -2.92 14.79
N ASN A 344 10.92 -2.93 14.88
CA ASN A 344 11.68 -2.65 16.09
C ASN A 344 12.42 -1.29 16.03
N GLY A 345 12.03 -0.43 15.09
CA GLY A 345 12.54 0.94 15.03
C GLY A 345 12.09 1.79 16.22
N HIS A 346 12.77 2.92 16.41
CA HIS A 346 12.55 3.80 17.56
C HIS A 346 11.24 4.58 17.45
N PHE A 347 10.76 4.81 16.23
CA PHE A 347 9.64 5.70 15.96
C PHE A 347 8.40 4.97 15.45
N SER A 348 7.23 5.52 15.76
CA SER A 348 5.96 5.21 15.13
C SER A 348 5.56 6.39 14.27
N ASN A 349 5.11 6.17 13.03
CA ASN A 349 4.63 7.26 12.20
C ASN A 349 3.35 6.90 11.44
N ALA A 350 2.55 7.91 11.06
CA ALA A 350 1.35 7.73 10.23
C ALA A 350 1.08 9.00 9.42
N GLY A 351 0.43 8.90 8.27
CA GLY A 351 -0.18 10.06 7.64
C GLY A 351 -1.32 10.58 8.52
N CYS A 352 -1.26 11.85 8.92
CA CYS A 352 -2.38 12.59 9.51
C CYS A 352 -3.02 13.39 8.39
N VAL A 353 -4.13 12.88 7.85
CA VAL A 353 -4.67 13.36 6.56
C VAL A 353 -6.15 13.67 6.66
N VAL A 354 -6.60 14.59 5.80
CA VAL A 354 -7.99 15.01 5.65
C VAL A 354 -8.52 14.49 4.33
N GLY A 355 -9.64 13.76 4.36
CA GLY A 355 -10.36 13.42 3.14
C GLY A 355 -11.13 14.62 2.61
N ILE A 356 -10.91 14.96 1.34
CA ILE A 356 -11.45 16.18 0.74
C ILE A 356 -11.85 15.96 -0.72
N HIS A 357 -12.88 16.69 -1.15
CA HIS A 357 -13.22 16.78 -2.57
C HIS A 357 -12.32 17.80 -3.26
N PRO A 358 -11.75 17.51 -4.44
CA PRO A 358 -10.81 18.42 -5.10
C PRO A 358 -11.37 19.83 -5.34
N ASP A 359 -12.67 19.97 -5.65
CA ASP A 359 -13.34 21.27 -5.76
C ASP A 359 -13.18 22.18 -4.54
N MET A 360 -13.12 21.61 -3.34
CA MET A 360 -12.93 22.39 -2.11
C MET A 360 -11.51 22.96 -1.99
N LEU A 361 -10.54 22.39 -2.71
CA LEU A 361 -9.16 22.89 -2.75
C LEU A 361 -9.00 24.07 -3.71
N VAL A 362 -9.78 24.09 -4.80
CA VAL A 362 -9.69 25.10 -5.86
C VAL A 362 -10.81 26.14 -5.84
N GLY A 363 -11.94 25.86 -5.18
CA GLY A 363 -13.07 26.78 -4.99
C GLY A 363 -14.14 26.73 -6.09
N HIS A 364 -14.01 25.84 -7.07
CA HIS A 364 -14.95 25.65 -8.19
C HIS A 364 -14.93 24.18 -8.63
N HIS A 365 -15.74 23.84 -9.64
CA HIS A 365 -15.79 22.48 -10.17
C HIS A 365 -14.51 22.16 -10.95
N SER A 366 -13.68 21.29 -10.38
CA SER A 366 -12.31 21.04 -10.81
C SER A 366 -12.22 20.10 -12.01
N THR A 367 -11.23 20.34 -12.87
CA THR A 367 -10.90 19.41 -13.97
C THR A 367 -9.79 18.43 -13.58
N PRO A 368 -9.68 17.24 -14.20
CA PRO A 368 -8.58 16.31 -13.93
C PRO A 368 -7.18 16.93 -14.06
N THR A 369 -6.93 17.69 -15.14
CA THR A 369 -5.65 18.35 -15.39
C THR A 369 -5.34 19.39 -14.33
N GLU A 370 -6.34 20.19 -13.93
CA GLU A 370 -6.17 21.21 -12.88
C GLU A 370 -5.76 20.58 -11.54
N ILE A 371 -6.34 19.43 -11.17
CA ILE A 371 -5.97 18.74 -9.94
C ILE A 371 -4.57 18.14 -10.01
N LEU A 372 -4.14 17.65 -11.18
CA LEU A 372 -2.75 17.23 -11.38
C LEU A 372 -1.78 18.41 -11.25
N ASP A 373 -2.11 19.58 -11.83
CA ASP A 373 -1.32 20.81 -11.72
C ASP A 373 -1.22 21.30 -10.27
N TRP A 374 -2.35 21.28 -9.56
CA TRP A 374 -2.40 21.68 -8.16
C TRP A 374 -1.51 20.78 -7.28
N MET A 375 -1.58 19.47 -7.48
CA MET A 375 -0.76 18.50 -6.75
C MET A 375 0.71 18.68 -7.07
N ASP A 376 1.07 18.75 -8.35
CA ASP A 376 2.45 18.91 -8.79
C ASP A 376 3.08 20.21 -8.26
N LYS A 377 2.34 21.33 -8.32
CA LYS A 377 2.78 22.61 -7.77
C LYS A 377 2.98 22.53 -6.25
N ARG A 378 2.06 21.88 -5.52
CA ARG A 378 2.19 21.78 -4.06
C ARG A 378 3.39 20.93 -3.64
N GLU A 379 3.67 19.85 -4.36
CA GLU A 379 4.85 19.02 -4.11
C GLU A 379 6.16 19.81 -4.33
N GLU A 380 6.17 20.74 -5.29
CA GLU A 380 7.28 21.68 -5.53
C GLU A 380 7.43 22.71 -4.42
N GLU A 381 6.32 23.32 -3.97
CA GLU A 381 6.32 24.31 -2.89
C GLU A 381 6.93 23.74 -1.60
N PHE A 382 6.67 22.45 -1.31
CA PHE A 382 7.27 21.77 -0.17
C PHE A 382 8.77 21.50 -0.34
N TYR A 383 9.27 21.32 -1.56
CA TYR A 383 10.71 21.22 -1.84
C TYR A 383 11.39 22.60 -1.74
N ASN A 384 10.77 23.62 -2.33
CA ASN A 384 11.26 24.99 -2.38
C ASN A 384 11.37 25.64 -0.99
N PHE A 385 10.64 25.13 0.00
CA PHE A 385 10.79 25.54 1.41
C PHE A 385 12.26 25.47 1.90
N SER A 386 13.01 24.45 1.48
CA SER A 386 14.42 24.27 1.83
C SER A 386 15.36 24.20 0.62
N ASN A 387 14.84 24.28 -0.61
CA ASN A 387 15.58 24.07 -1.86
C ASN A 387 16.47 22.80 -1.79
N SER A 388 15.94 21.77 -1.15
CA SER A 388 16.59 20.48 -0.86
C SER A 388 15.54 19.50 -0.34
N TYR A 389 15.90 18.23 -0.21
CA TYR A 389 15.02 17.19 0.33
C TYR A 389 14.86 17.20 1.87
N MET A 390 15.37 18.22 2.57
CA MET A 390 14.91 18.48 3.95
C MET A 390 13.41 18.80 3.94
N ILE A 391 12.66 18.40 4.97
CA ILE A 391 11.21 18.62 5.00
C ILE A 391 10.78 19.61 6.08
N PRO A 392 9.73 20.42 5.84
CA PRO A 392 9.14 21.28 6.86
C PRO A 392 8.48 20.44 7.96
N ALA A 393 8.62 20.86 9.22
CA ALA A 393 8.10 20.15 10.38
C ALA A 393 7.64 21.08 11.51
N ASN A 394 6.69 20.63 12.32
CA ASN A 394 6.14 21.38 13.45
C ASN A 394 5.63 20.38 14.51
N ILE A 395 5.88 20.63 15.80
CA ILE A 395 5.28 19.82 16.87
C ILE A 395 3.77 20.05 16.87
N ALA A 396 2.98 18.99 16.97
CA ALA A 396 1.51 19.07 16.89
C ALA A 396 0.92 20.06 17.92
N SER A 397 1.43 20.09 19.15
CA SER A 397 1.00 21.08 20.16
C SER A 397 1.33 22.54 19.84
N ASP A 398 2.37 22.80 19.04
CA ASP A 398 2.71 24.15 18.55
C ASP A 398 1.90 24.50 17.30
N TYR A 399 1.67 23.52 16.41
CA TYR A 399 0.76 23.63 15.28
C TYR A 399 -0.64 24.06 15.73
N LEU A 400 -1.17 23.46 16.80
CA LEU A 400 -2.45 23.85 17.41
C LEU A 400 -2.48 25.29 17.91
N LYS A 401 -1.33 25.86 18.27
CA LYS A 401 -1.18 27.26 18.71
C LYS A 401 -0.83 28.20 17.55
N LYS A 402 -0.74 27.68 16.31
CA LYS A 402 -0.25 28.41 15.12
C LYS A 402 1.12 29.05 15.37
N LYS A 403 2.04 28.28 15.95
CA LYS A 403 3.43 28.69 16.22
C LYS A 403 4.43 27.69 15.64
N GLU A 404 5.54 28.21 15.11
CA GLU A 404 6.69 27.37 14.78
C GLU A 404 7.33 26.81 16.05
N SER A 405 7.92 25.62 15.92
CA SER A 405 8.56 24.95 17.05
C SER A 405 10.00 25.47 17.23
N ASN A 406 10.33 25.94 18.43
CA ASN A 406 11.69 26.39 18.74
C ASN A 406 12.73 25.26 18.64
N LYS A 407 12.32 24.03 18.98
CA LYS A 407 13.15 22.83 18.92
C LYS A 407 12.29 21.65 18.49
N LEU A 408 12.66 21.01 17.39
CA LEU A 408 12.00 19.81 16.90
C LEU A 408 12.48 18.56 17.66
N ASN A 409 11.65 17.53 17.70
CA ASN A 409 12.04 16.21 18.18
C ASN A 409 13.05 15.56 17.22
N LYS A 410 13.73 14.51 17.69
CA LYS A 410 14.45 13.62 16.76
C LYS A 410 13.45 12.97 15.81
N SER A 411 13.90 12.66 14.61
CA SER A 411 13.07 12.03 13.60
C SER A 411 13.79 10.88 12.90
N SER A 412 13.02 9.93 12.40
CA SER A 412 13.51 8.86 11.52
C SER A 412 13.79 9.33 10.09
N TYR A 413 13.25 10.47 9.66
CA TYR A 413 13.39 10.96 8.29
C TYR A 413 14.87 11.19 7.94
N PRO A 414 15.40 10.55 6.89
CA PRO A 414 16.83 10.39 6.73
C PRO A 414 17.55 11.66 6.26
N LEU A 415 16.82 12.59 5.63
CA LEU A 415 17.38 13.80 5.01
C LEU A 415 17.25 15.05 5.89
N GLY A 416 16.70 14.90 7.09
CA GLY A 416 16.56 15.98 8.07
C GLY A 416 15.25 16.77 7.95
N ILE A 417 14.87 17.38 9.06
CA ILE A 417 13.65 18.17 9.20
C ILE A 417 13.98 19.60 9.63
N LYS A 418 13.15 20.56 9.24
CA LYS A 418 13.33 21.99 9.57
C LYS A 418 12.02 22.59 10.07
N SER A 419 12.11 23.42 11.12
CA SER A 419 10.91 24.03 11.73
C SER A 419 10.23 24.93 10.70
N ALA A 420 8.90 24.81 10.60
CA ALA A 420 8.10 25.48 9.59
C ALA A 420 6.66 25.73 10.05
N PRO A 421 5.99 26.78 9.53
CA PRO A 421 4.60 27.06 9.84
C PRO A 421 3.66 26.18 9.01
N LEU A 422 3.66 24.86 9.26
CA LEU A 422 2.86 23.88 8.49
C LEU A 422 1.36 24.25 8.41
N TYR A 423 0.84 24.95 9.43
CA TYR A 423 -0.53 25.49 9.49
C TYR A 423 -0.86 26.53 8.40
N ASN A 424 0.15 27.02 7.66
CA ASN A 424 0.02 27.96 6.55
C ASN A 424 0.49 27.37 5.19
N MET A 425 0.98 26.12 5.13
CA MET A 425 1.56 25.54 3.91
C MET A 425 0.55 24.76 3.05
N LEU A 426 -0.66 24.51 3.57
CA LEU A 426 -1.79 23.93 2.84
C LEU A 426 -3.01 24.86 2.98
N PRO A 427 -4.05 24.73 2.14
CA PRO A 427 -5.28 25.50 2.28
C PRO A 427 -5.87 25.40 3.69
N SER A 428 -6.44 26.50 4.18
CA SER A 428 -7.01 26.58 5.54
C SER A 428 -8.03 25.48 5.83
N ILE A 429 -8.84 25.10 4.84
CA ILE A 429 -9.80 23.99 4.96
C ILE A 429 -9.13 22.65 5.34
N VAL A 430 -7.87 22.44 4.92
CA VAL A 430 -7.07 21.26 5.30
C VAL A 430 -6.40 21.50 6.64
N THR A 431 -5.73 22.65 6.83
CA THR A 431 -4.92 22.87 8.03
C THR A 431 -5.77 23.02 9.30
N ASP A 432 -6.91 23.71 9.22
CA ASP A 432 -7.87 23.82 10.32
C ASP A 432 -8.54 22.46 10.63
N ALA A 433 -8.83 21.65 9.60
CA ALA A 433 -9.34 20.29 9.79
C ALA A 433 -8.33 19.40 10.53
N ILE A 434 -7.04 19.43 10.13
CA ILE A 434 -5.97 18.71 10.83
C ILE A 434 -5.89 19.17 12.29
N ALA A 435 -6.01 20.48 12.57
CA ALA A 435 -5.99 20.99 13.94
C ALA A 435 -7.14 20.40 14.79
N GLU A 436 -8.38 20.38 14.28
CA GLU A 436 -9.51 19.74 14.96
C GLU A 436 -9.26 18.25 15.19
N GLY A 437 -8.76 17.54 14.17
CA GLY A 437 -8.44 16.12 14.26
C GLY A 437 -7.38 15.81 15.32
N LEU A 438 -6.33 16.61 15.43
CA LEU A 438 -5.27 16.45 16.42
C LEU A 438 -5.78 16.58 17.86
N VAL A 439 -6.72 17.50 18.11
CA VAL A 439 -7.36 17.63 19.43
C VAL A 439 -8.09 16.35 19.80
N ASP A 440 -8.84 15.77 18.87
CA ASP A 440 -9.54 14.51 19.10
C ASP A 440 -8.59 13.32 19.23
N PHE A 441 -7.52 13.28 18.44
CA PHE A 441 -6.51 12.24 18.50
C PHE A 441 -5.79 12.22 19.85
N ALA A 442 -5.49 13.40 20.42
CA ALA A 442 -4.90 13.50 21.76
C ALA A 442 -5.82 13.00 22.88
N ARG A 443 -7.15 13.08 22.69
CA ARG A 443 -8.15 12.48 23.61
C ARG A 443 -8.21 10.96 23.47
N GLN A 444 -8.13 10.45 22.23
CA GLN A 444 -8.19 9.02 21.92
C GLN A 444 -6.89 8.29 22.30
N LEU A 445 -5.74 8.93 22.10
CA LEU A 445 -4.41 8.38 22.38
C LEU A 445 -3.58 9.42 23.15
N LYS A 446 -3.41 9.18 24.45
CA LYS A 446 -2.72 10.11 25.35
C LYS A 446 -1.31 10.43 24.85
N GLY A 447 -1.00 11.72 24.71
CA GLY A 447 0.30 12.22 24.27
C GLY A 447 0.47 12.35 22.76
N PHE A 448 -0.59 12.11 21.96
CA PHE A 448 -0.51 12.22 20.50
C PHE A 448 -0.12 13.63 20.01
N ASP A 449 -0.48 14.68 20.73
CA ASP A 449 -0.13 16.08 20.47
C ASP A 449 1.35 16.43 20.72
N SER A 450 2.13 15.51 21.31
CA SER A 450 3.59 15.65 21.41
C SER A 450 4.34 15.26 20.13
N GLY A 451 3.65 14.65 19.16
CA GLY A 451 4.25 14.17 17.92
C GLY A 451 4.72 15.31 17.01
N THR A 452 5.63 14.98 16.10
CA THR A 452 6.13 15.92 15.09
C THR A 452 5.39 15.71 13.78
N LEU A 453 4.64 16.71 13.34
CA LEU A 453 4.09 16.78 11.98
C LEU A 453 5.20 17.16 11.02
N MET A 454 5.25 16.54 9.84
CA MET A 454 6.32 16.78 8.87
C MET A 454 5.91 16.45 7.43
N GLY A 455 6.47 17.22 6.48
CA GLY A 455 6.38 16.99 5.04
C GLY A 455 4.96 17.03 4.47
N PHE A 456 4.84 16.80 3.17
CA PHE A 456 3.55 16.69 2.48
C PHE A 456 3.21 15.22 2.22
N GLU A 457 2.19 14.70 2.89
CA GLU A 457 1.63 13.37 2.60
C GLU A 457 0.53 13.54 1.55
N SER A 458 0.91 13.47 0.26
CA SER A 458 0.01 13.71 -0.87
C SER A 458 -0.47 12.42 -1.56
N LYS A 459 0.23 11.31 -1.31
CA LYS A 459 0.12 10.05 -2.06
C LYS A 459 -0.71 9.00 -1.30
N THR A 460 -1.91 9.37 -0.87
CA THR A 460 -2.81 8.48 -0.09
C THR A 460 -3.69 7.58 -0.96
N SER A 461 -4.12 8.10 -2.10
CA SER A 461 -4.90 7.43 -3.14
C SER A 461 -4.92 8.32 -4.38
N SER A 462 -5.37 7.78 -5.53
CA SER A 462 -5.48 8.61 -6.74
C SER A 462 -6.50 9.75 -6.57
N PRO A 463 -6.12 10.98 -6.96
CA PRO A 463 -7.02 12.13 -7.05
C PRO A 463 -7.94 12.06 -8.29
N LEU A 464 -7.68 11.13 -9.20
CA LEU A 464 -8.46 10.91 -10.41
C LEU A 464 -9.06 9.50 -10.43
N GLN A 465 -10.16 9.35 -11.16
CA GLN A 465 -10.77 8.06 -11.46
C GLN A 465 -11.00 7.96 -12.97
N VAL A 466 -10.53 6.87 -13.57
CA VAL A 466 -10.75 6.62 -15.00
C VAL A 466 -12.17 6.12 -15.26
N SER A 467 -12.80 6.58 -16.34
CA SER A 467 -14.07 6.01 -16.78
C SER A 467 -13.84 4.62 -17.39
N ARG A 468 -14.18 3.57 -16.65
CA ARG A 468 -14.00 2.17 -17.07
C ARG A 468 -15.18 1.27 -16.66
N GLU A 469 -15.34 0.15 -17.36
CA GLU A 469 -16.23 -0.94 -16.98
C GLU A 469 -15.74 -1.65 -15.70
N LYS A 470 -16.60 -2.46 -15.08
CA LYS A 470 -16.27 -3.22 -13.85
C LYS A 470 -15.08 -4.17 -14.02
N ASP A 471 -14.83 -4.63 -15.24
CA ASP A 471 -13.70 -5.51 -15.57
C ASP A 471 -12.39 -4.74 -15.86
N GLY A 472 -12.43 -3.41 -15.76
CA GLY A 472 -11.28 -2.55 -15.97
C GLY A 472 -11.14 -1.99 -17.39
N LYS A 473 -11.99 -2.38 -18.34
CA LYS A 473 -11.92 -1.89 -19.72
C LYS A 473 -12.31 -0.41 -19.81
N CYS A 474 -11.45 0.42 -20.37
CA CYS A 474 -11.69 1.86 -20.51
C CYS A 474 -12.88 2.13 -21.45
N ILE A 475 -13.78 3.03 -21.04
CA ILE A 475 -14.93 3.41 -21.86
C ILE A 475 -14.44 4.07 -23.16
N GLY A 476 -15.01 3.66 -24.29
CA GLY A 476 -14.62 4.15 -25.61
C GLY A 476 -13.51 3.35 -26.28
N PHE A 477 -12.90 2.37 -25.61
CA PHE A 477 -11.82 1.54 -26.15
C PHE A 477 -12.18 0.05 -26.13
N ASP A 478 -11.72 -0.69 -27.14
CA ASP A 478 -12.06 -2.12 -27.27
C ASP A 478 -11.04 -3.04 -26.57
N ASN A 479 -9.80 -2.58 -26.41
CA ASN A 479 -8.69 -3.40 -25.92
C ASN A 479 -7.77 -2.70 -24.91
N LEU A 480 -8.20 -1.56 -24.36
CA LEU A 480 -7.49 -0.84 -23.31
C LEU A 480 -8.16 -1.06 -21.96
N TYR A 481 -7.36 -1.41 -20.96
CA TYR A 481 -7.78 -1.61 -19.59
C TYR A 481 -6.93 -0.75 -18.66
N PHE A 482 -7.49 -0.27 -17.56
CA PHE A 482 -6.75 0.44 -16.52
C PHE A 482 -7.17 -0.08 -15.15
N VAL A 483 -6.22 -0.65 -14.42
CA VAL A 483 -6.43 -1.30 -13.12
C VAL A 483 -5.53 -0.72 -12.03
N GLY A 484 -5.85 -1.11 -10.78
CA GLY A 484 -5.06 -0.74 -9.62
C GLY A 484 -5.29 0.70 -9.17
N GLU A 485 -4.39 1.20 -8.33
CA GLU A 485 -4.63 2.46 -7.61
C GLU A 485 -4.64 3.67 -8.56
N GLY A 486 -3.86 3.60 -9.63
CA GLY A 486 -3.85 4.60 -10.70
C GLY A 486 -5.21 4.75 -11.41
N SER A 487 -6.01 3.68 -11.48
CA SER A 487 -7.36 3.76 -12.06
C SER A 487 -8.36 4.50 -11.15
N GLY A 488 -8.05 4.66 -9.85
CA GLY A 488 -8.96 5.21 -8.85
C GLY A 488 -9.92 4.19 -8.23
N PHE A 489 -9.73 2.88 -8.42
CA PHE A 489 -10.63 1.82 -7.92
C PHE A 489 -10.04 0.92 -6.81
N SER A 490 -8.79 1.13 -6.42
CA SER A 490 -8.14 0.45 -5.31
C SER A 490 -7.30 1.42 -4.47
N GLY A 491 -6.74 0.98 -3.34
CA GLY A 491 -6.02 1.85 -2.42
C GLY A 491 -5.06 1.11 -1.48
N GLY A 492 -4.38 0.09 -2.01
CA GLY A 492 -3.44 -0.73 -1.25
C GLY A 492 -3.12 -2.05 -1.94
N ILE A 493 -2.03 -2.72 -1.52
CA ILE A 493 -1.42 -3.89 -2.19
C ILE A 493 -2.46 -4.94 -2.57
N ILE A 494 -3.21 -5.46 -1.60
CA ILE A 494 -4.21 -6.53 -1.83
C ILE A 494 -5.34 -6.07 -2.75
N SER A 495 -5.87 -4.86 -2.55
CA SER A 495 -6.97 -4.36 -3.40
C SER A 495 -6.53 -4.11 -4.84
N SER A 496 -5.31 -3.61 -5.04
CA SER A 496 -4.74 -3.36 -6.36
C SER A 496 -4.45 -4.66 -7.10
N ALA A 497 -3.82 -5.63 -6.43
CA ALA A 497 -3.61 -6.96 -6.98
C ALA A 497 -4.94 -7.66 -7.34
N ALA A 498 -5.95 -7.59 -6.47
CA ALA A 498 -7.26 -8.18 -6.75
C ALA A 498 -7.95 -7.51 -7.96
N ASP A 499 -7.80 -6.20 -8.16
CA ASP A 499 -8.33 -5.51 -9.34
C ASP A 499 -7.64 -6.00 -10.63
N GLY A 500 -6.31 -6.20 -10.58
CA GLY A 500 -5.55 -6.81 -11.68
C GLY A 500 -6.00 -8.24 -12.00
N ILE A 501 -6.19 -9.08 -10.98
CA ILE A 501 -6.69 -10.45 -11.14
C ILE A 501 -8.07 -10.47 -11.80
N LYS A 502 -9.00 -9.61 -11.35
CA LYS A 502 -10.35 -9.55 -11.89
C LYS A 502 -10.37 -9.14 -13.36
N CYS A 503 -9.53 -8.17 -13.74
CA CYS A 503 -9.33 -7.78 -15.14
C CYS A 503 -8.82 -8.97 -15.97
N ALA A 504 -7.77 -9.64 -15.51
CA ALA A 504 -7.20 -10.82 -16.17
C ALA A 504 -8.23 -11.94 -16.36
N LEU A 505 -9.02 -12.27 -15.33
CA LEU A 505 -10.06 -13.31 -15.41
C LEU A 505 -11.20 -12.94 -16.36
N SER A 506 -11.60 -11.65 -16.39
CA SER A 506 -12.58 -11.17 -17.38
C SER A 506 -12.05 -11.33 -18.80
N LEU A 507 -10.80 -10.94 -19.05
CA LEU A 507 -10.13 -11.15 -20.34
C LEU A 507 -10.09 -12.62 -20.74
N CYS A 508 -9.80 -13.53 -19.79
CA CYS A 508 -9.77 -14.96 -20.03
C CYS A 508 -11.12 -15.56 -20.45
N SER A 509 -12.22 -14.90 -20.07
CA SER A 509 -13.59 -15.35 -20.31
C SER A 509 -14.16 -14.88 -21.65
N LYS A 510 -13.43 -14.01 -22.36
CA LYS A 510 -13.72 -13.57 -23.73
C LYS A 510 -13.01 -14.50 -24.72
#